data_AF-A0A1G8GBP9-F1
#
_entry.id   AF-A0A1G8GBP9-F1
#
_cell.length_a   1.000
_cell.length_b   1.000
_cell.length_c   1.000
_cell.angle_alpha   90.00
_cell.angle_beta   90.00
_cell.angle_gamma   90.00
#
_symmetry.space_group_name_H-M   'P 1'
#
loop_
_entity.id
_entity.type
_entity.pdbx_description
1 polymer ?
#
loop_
_entity_poly.entity_id
_entity_poly.type
_entity_poly.pdbx_seq_one_letter_code
_entity_poly.pdbx_strand_id
1 'polypeptide(L)'
;MNYNNPAKTQALILDWAGTVVDFGSFAPTQIFVEAFAEFDVAVSIEEARGPMGMGKWDHIRTLCDLPPVSERYRKVFERAPNDDDVTAIYNRFMPLQIEKIATHSALIPGALSTIDGLRKQGLKIGSCSGYPAVVMEKVVELARQNGYVADHVVATDEVPNGRPHPAQALANVIALGISDVAACVKVDDTAPGILEGRSAGMWTVALVCSGNALGLTYEQYKALGTDALASERSRIHGLFEGARPHYLIDTINELPAVIADIDRRLAAGEVPQAS
;
A
#
# COMPACT_ATOMS: atom_id res chain seq x y z
N MET A 1 38.78 0.15 2.88
CA MET A 1 37.42 0.40 2.37
C MET A 1 36.68 1.15 3.45
N ASN A 2 36.12 2.32 3.14
CA ASN A 2 35.37 3.13 4.10
C ASN A 2 33.91 3.19 3.62
N TYR A 3 32.99 3.02 4.55
CA TYR A 3 31.57 3.22 4.29
C TYR A 3 31.26 4.72 4.22
N ASN A 4 30.43 5.11 3.25
CA ASN A 4 29.92 6.47 3.10
C ASN A 4 28.40 6.40 2.95
N ASN A 5 27.68 7.27 3.64
CA ASN A 5 26.23 7.40 3.45
C ASN A 5 25.90 7.75 1.99
N PRO A 6 24.73 7.32 1.48
CA PRO A 6 24.28 7.73 0.16
C PRO A 6 24.04 9.23 0.13
N ALA A 7 24.47 9.89 -0.94
CA ALA A 7 24.28 11.32 -1.15
C ALA A 7 22.98 11.65 -1.93
N LYS A 8 22.31 10.63 -2.46
CA LYS A 8 21.05 10.77 -3.20
C LYS A 8 20.24 9.47 -3.19
N THR A 9 18.96 9.59 -3.48
CA THR A 9 18.04 8.49 -3.71
C THR A 9 18.43 7.68 -4.94
N GLN A 10 18.15 6.38 -4.89
CA GLN A 10 18.47 5.41 -5.94
C GLN A 10 17.27 4.57 -6.35
N ALA A 11 16.29 4.36 -5.46
CA ALA A 11 15.11 3.57 -5.77
C ALA A 11 13.85 4.05 -5.04
N LEU A 12 12.72 3.85 -5.70
CA LEU A 12 11.39 3.96 -5.13
C LEU A 12 10.80 2.56 -4.97
N ILE A 13 10.23 2.26 -3.82
CA ILE A 13 9.45 1.06 -3.57
C ILE A 13 7.99 1.47 -3.44
N LEU A 14 7.23 1.30 -4.53
CA LEU A 14 5.85 1.77 -4.63
C LEU A 14 4.88 0.66 -4.22
N ASP A 15 3.85 1.02 -3.46
CA ASP A 15 2.63 0.22 -3.41
C ASP A 15 1.82 0.31 -4.71
N TRP A 16 0.76 -0.50 -4.83
CA TRP A 16 -0.12 -0.57 -5.99
C TRP A 16 -1.45 0.16 -5.78
N ALA A 17 -2.40 -0.42 -5.04
CA ALA A 17 -3.77 0.08 -4.95
C ALA A 17 -3.85 1.28 -4.00
N GLY A 18 -4.35 2.42 -4.47
CA GLY A 18 -4.28 3.68 -3.76
C GLY A 18 -2.96 4.45 -3.92
N THR A 19 -1.96 3.86 -4.60
CA THR A 19 -0.65 4.47 -4.82
C THR A 19 -0.31 4.70 -6.30
N VAL A 20 -0.35 3.65 -7.12
CA VAL A 20 -0.13 3.73 -8.58
C VAL A 20 -1.41 3.46 -9.36
N VAL A 21 -2.27 2.58 -8.86
CA VAL A 21 -3.56 2.20 -9.46
C VAL A 21 -4.69 2.33 -8.44
N ASP A 22 -5.94 2.24 -8.88
CA ASP A 22 -7.13 2.18 -8.01
C ASP A 22 -7.26 3.39 -7.06
N PHE A 23 -7.62 4.56 -7.61
CA PHE A 23 -7.85 5.75 -6.78
C PHE A 23 -8.96 5.47 -5.74
N GLY A 24 -8.61 5.58 -4.46
CA GLY A 24 -9.46 5.25 -3.30
C GLY A 24 -9.34 3.81 -2.79
N SER A 25 -8.51 2.97 -3.41
CA SER A 25 -8.26 1.57 -3.05
C SER A 25 -9.56 0.78 -2.85
N PHE A 26 -10.45 0.78 -3.86
CA PHE A 26 -11.76 0.15 -3.75
C PHE A 26 -11.74 -1.35 -4.02
N ALA A 27 -10.85 -1.83 -4.90
CA ALA A 27 -10.83 -3.23 -5.32
C ALA A 27 -10.92 -4.20 -4.13
N PRO A 28 -10.02 -4.15 -3.13
CA PRO A 28 -10.02 -5.14 -2.06
C PRO A 28 -11.22 -5.00 -1.10
N THR A 29 -11.72 -3.78 -0.87
CA THR A 29 -12.75 -3.51 0.15
C THR A 29 -14.10 -4.15 -0.20
N GLN A 30 -14.54 -4.02 -1.46
CA GLN A 30 -15.79 -4.61 -1.91
C GLN A 30 -15.74 -6.14 -1.89
N ILE A 31 -14.59 -6.71 -2.28
CA ILE A 31 -14.39 -8.17 -2.30
C ILE A 31 -14.46 -8.74 -0.88
N PHE A 32 -13.93 -8.05 0.15
CA PHE A 32 -14.08 -8.52 1.53
C PHE A 32 -15.54 -8.57 1.97
N VAL A 33 -16.32 -7.53 1.67
CA VAL A 33 -17.75 -7.49 2.00
C VAL A 33 -18.49 -8.66 1.35
N GLU A 34 -18.21 -8.93 0.07
CA GLU A 34 -18.82 -10.05 -0.66
C GLU A 34 -18.37 -11.42 -0.14
N ALA A 35 -17.07 -11.61 0.09
CA ALA A 35 -16.53 -12.87 0.56
C ALA A 35 -17.09 -13.25 1.94
N PHE A 36 -17.23 -12.28 2.86
CA PHE A 36 -17.86 -12.53 4.16
C PHE A 36 -19.37 -12.79 4.04
N ALA A 37 -20.06 -12.13 3.10
CA ALA A 37 -21.48 -12.34 2.85
C ALA A 37 -21.81 -13.76 2.36
N GLU A 38 -20.89 -14.45 1.66
CA GLU A 38 -21.06 -15.87 1.30
C GLU A 38 -21.12 -16.81 2.52
N PHE A 39 -20.68 -16.34 3.69
CA PHE A 39 -20.76 -17.05 4.98
C PHE A 39 -21.86 -16.48 5.87
N ASP A 40 -22.79 -15.70 5.32
CA ASP A 40 -23.87 -14.99 6.04
C ASP A 40 -23.37 -14.02 7.13
N VAL A 41 -22.11 -13.56 7.03
CA VAL A 41 -21.51 -12.60 7.96
C VAL A 41 -21.39 -11.24 7.28
N ALA A 42 -22.11 -10.25 7.78
CA ALA A 42 -22.00 -8.89 7.26
C ALA A 42 -20.71 -8.20 7.73
N VAL A 43 -20.00 -7.54 6.80
CA VAL A 43 -18.87 -6.63 7.07
C VAL A 43 -19.15 -5.33 6.32
N SER A 44 -18.91 -4.18 6.96
CA SER A 44 -19.05 -2.88 6.30
C SER A 44 -17.79 -2.53 5.50
N ILE A 45 -17.91 -1.59 4.55
CA ILE A 45 -16.73 -1.06 3.83
C ILE A 45 -15.74 -0.41 4.81
N GLU A 46 -16.23 0.28 5.84
CA GLU A 46 -15.39 0.90 6.86
C GLU A 46 -14.59 -0.15 7.66
N GLU A 47 -15.23 -1.24 8.08
CA GLU A 47 -14.57 -2.36 8.75
C GLU A 47 -13.51 -3.00 7.83
N ALA A 48 -13.86 -3.26 6.57
CA ALA A 48 -12.95 -3.81 5.55
C ALA A 48 -11.75 -2.90 5.22
N ARG A 49 -11.84 -1.60 5.47
CA ARG A 49 -10.72 -0.65 5.27
C ARG A 49 -9.72 -0.65 6.41
N GLY A 50 -10.12 -1.04 7.62
CA GLY A 50 -9.27 -0.94 8.82
C GLY A 50 -7.93 -1.67 8.68
N PRO A 51 -7.91 -2.96 8.32
CA PRO A 51 -6.67 -3.75 8.17
C PRO A 51 -6.01 -3.63 6.78
N MET A 52 -6.34 -2.60 5.99
CA MET A 52 -5.83 -2.51 4.61
C MET A 52 -4.30 -2.39 4.56
N GLY A 53 -3.71 -3.01 3.55
CA GLY A 53 -2.25 -3.07 3.34
C GLY A 53 -1.60 -4.36 3.83
N MET A 54 -2.24 -5.11 4.74
CA MET A 54 -1.77 -6.44 5.18
C MET A 54 -1.91 -7.50 4.08
N GLY A 55 -1.21 -8.63 4.26
CA GLY A 55 -1.47 -9.85 3.51
C GLY A 55 -2.93 -10.27 3.68
N LYS A 56 -3.55 -10.84 2.63
CA LYS A 56 -5.00 -11.05 2.60
C LYS A 56 -5.52 -12.02 3.66
N TRP A 57 -4.75 -13.05 4.00
CA TRP A 57 -5.11 -13.95 5.10
C TRP A 57 -5.09 -13.21 6.44
N ASP A 58 -4.02 -12.48 6.74
CA ASP A 58 -3.88 -11.69 7.98
C ASP A 58 -4.95 -10.59 8.08
N HIS A 59 -5.33 -9.99 6.94
CA HIS A 59 -6.44 -9.06 6.86
C HIS A 59 -7.76 -9.71 7.30
N ILE A 60 -8.09 -10.89 6.76
CA ILE A 60 -9.31 -11.63 7.10
C ILE A 60 -9.28 -12.04 8.57
N ARG A 61 -8.15 -12.54 9.08
CA ARG A 61 -7.96 -12.84 10.51
C ARG A 61 -8.25 -11.62 11.38
N THR A 62 -7.68 -10.46 11.02
CA THR A 62 -7.89 -9.21 11.74
C THR A 62 -9.36 -8.79 11.73
N LEU A 63 -10.06 -8.93 10.58
CA LEU A 63 -11.50 -8.69 10.52
C LEU A 63 -12.28 -9.65 11.42
N CYS A 64 -11.96 -10.94 11.40
CA CYS A 64 -12.58 -11.95 12.27
C CYS A 64 -12.36 -11.68 13.78
N ASP A 65 -11.27 -10.99 14.13
CA ASP A 65 -10.94 -10.60 15.51
C ASP A 65 -11.61 -9.30 15.95
N LEU A 66 -12.17 -8.51 15.02
CA LEU A 66 -12.96 -7.33 15.38
C LEU A 66 -14.17 -7.78 16.21
N PRO A 67 -14.38 -7.24 17.43
CA PRO A 67 -15.51 -7.62 18.27
C PRO A 67 -16.87 -7.63 17.56
N PRO A 68 -17.26 -6.62 16.77
CA PRO A 68 -18.55 -6.64 16.08
C PRO A 68 -18.65 -7.72 14.99
N VAL A 69 -17.57 -8.01 14.26
CA VAL A 69 -17.55 -9.06 13.23
C VAL A 69 -17.57 -10.44 13.88
N SER A 70 -16.76 -10.65 14.92
CA SER A 70 -16.71 -11.88 15.70
C SER A 70 -18.07 -12.23 16.32
N GLU A 71 -18.83 -11.23 16.78
CA GLU A 71 -20.19 -11.39 17.28
C GLU A 71 -21.18 -11.77 16.18
N ARG A 72 -21.09 -11.16 14.99
CA ARG A 72 -21.91 -11.55 13.83
C ARG A 72 -21.59 -12.98 13.38
N TYR A 73 -20.32 -13.36 13.39
CA TYR A 73 -19.89 -14.73 13.10
C TYR A 73 -20.47 -15.74 14.11
N ARG A 74 -20.41 -15.44 15.41
CA ARG A 74 -21.01 -16.28 16.47
C ARG A 74 -22.50 -16.52 16.29
N LYS A 75 -23.25 -15.54 15.78
CA LYS A 75 -24.69 -15.67 15.53
C LYS A 75 -25.03 -16.64 14.41
N VAL A 76 -24.12 -16.84 13.45
CA VAL A 76 -24.31 -17.75 12.32
C VAL A 76 -23.80 -19.16 12.66
N PHE A 77 -22.63 -19.26 13.31
CA PHE A 77 -21.92 -20.52 13.49
C PHE A 77 -21.86 -21.03 14.93
N GLU A 78 -22.48 -20.32 15.89
CA GLU A 78 -22.52 -20.66 17.32
C GLU A 78 -21.15 -20.75 18.03
N ARG A 79 -20.09 -20.25 17.38
CA ARG A 79 -18.72 -20.19 17.91
C ARG A 79 -17.93 -19.03 17.32
N ALA A 80 -16.78 -18.73 17.91
CA ALA A 80 -15.85 -17.75 17.36
C ALA A 80 -15.13 -18.29 16.09
N PRO A 81 -14.71 -17.42 15.15
CA PRO A 81 -13.95 -17.82 13.98
C PRO A 81 -12.54 -18.28 14.35
N ASN A 82 -12.13 -19.43 13.85
CA ASN A 82 -10.78 -20.02 13.98
C ASN A 82 -10.01 -19.89 12.65
N ASP A 83 -8.79 -20.42 12.60
CA ASP A 83 -7.92 -20.28 11.43
C ASP A 83 -8.40 -21.07 10.20
N ASP A 84 -9.17 -22.15 10.41
CA ASP A 84 -9.81 -22.89 9.32
C ASP A 84 -10.90 -22.02 8.65
N ASP A 85 -11.66 -21.25 9.45
CA ASP A 85 -12.67 -20.32 8.92
C ASP A 85 -12.03 -19.17 8.14
N VAL A 86 -10.94 -18.60 8.67
CA VAL A 86 -10.17 -17.56 7.97
C VAL A 86 -9.67 -18.10 6.63
N THR A 87 -9.16 -19.32 6.62
CA THR A 87 -8.70 -20.00 5.40
C THR A 87 -9.85 -20.26 4.42
N ALA A 88 -11.03 -20.64 4.92
CA ALA A 88 -12.22 -20.84 4.08
C ALA A 88 -12.67 -19.52 3.42
N ILE A 89 -12.73 -18.43 4.18
CA ILE A 89 -13.07 -17.09 3.64
C ILE A 89 -11.99 -16.63 2.65
N TYR A 90 -10.71 -16.86 2.95
CA TYR A 90 -9.60 -16.54 2.05
C TYR A 90 -9.74 -17.28 0.71
N ASN A 91 -10.05 -18.59 0.74
CA ASN A 91 -10.23 -19.38 -0.48
C ASN A 91 -11.44 -18.94 -1.31
N ARG A 92 -12.45 -18.30 -0.72
CA ARG A 92 -13.56 -17.65 -1.44
C ARG A 92 -13.20 -16.27 -1.97
N PHE A 93 -12.49 -15.49 -1.18
CA PHE A 93 -12.02 -14.16 -1.52
C PHE A 93 -11.11 -14.16 -2.77
N MET A 94 -10.22 -15.14 -2.89
CA MET A 94 -9.19 -15.18 -3.92
C MET A 94 -9.74 -15.21 -5.36
N PRO A 95 -10.65 -16.11 -5.74
CA PRO A 95 -11.29 -16.07 -7.07
C PRO A 95 -12.04 -14.77 -7.35
N LEU A 96 -12.82 -14.26 -6.38
CA LEU A 96 -13.56 -13.00 -6.50
C LEU A 96 -12.60 -11.83 -6.76
N GLN A 97 -11.44 -11.84 -6.11
CA GLN A 97 -10.41 -10.83 -6.32
C GLN A 97 -9.82 -10.86 -7.72
N ILE A 98 -9.46 -12.04 -8.22
CA ILE A 98 -8.91 -12.18 -9.57
C ILE A 98 -9.92 -11.71 -10.63
N GLU A 99 -11.20 -12.05 -10.45
CA GLU A 99 -12.27 -11.65 -11.36
C GLU A 99 -12.46 -10.13 -11.40
N LYS A 100 -12.44 -9.47 -10.23
CA LYS A 100 -12.76 -8.04 -10.10
C LYS A 100 -11.55 -7.11 -10.17
N ILE A 101 -10.32 -7.64 -10.20
CA ILE A 101 -9.13 -6.77 -10.21
C ILE A 101 -9.07 -5.87 -11.45
N ALA A 102 -9.61 -6.34 -12.58
CA ALA A 102 -9.60 -5.61 -13.84
C ALA A 102 -10.50 -4.36 -13.82
N THR A 103 -11.58 -4.36 -13.03
CA THR A 103 -12.47 -3.20 -12.94
C THR A 103 -11.89 -2.07 -12.09
N HIS A 104 -10.85 -2.35 -11.31
CA HIS A 104 -10.21 -1.40 -10.40
C HIS A 104 -8.71 -1.20 -10.68
N SER A 105 -8.21 -1.55 -11.88
CA SER A 105 -6.77 -1.45 -12.21
C SER A 105 -6.38 -0.17 -12.94
N ALA A 106 -7.25 0.84 -12.97
CA ALA A 106 -6.95 2.12 -13.63
C ALA A 106 -5.78 2.83 -12.93
N LEU A 107 -4.85 3.39 -13.70
CA LEU A 107 -3.76 4.20 -13.15
C LEU A 107 -4.30 5.44 -12.45
N ILE A 108 -3.69 5.78 -11.32
CA ILE A 108 -3.95 7.04 -10.63
C ILE A 108 -3.53 8.20 -11.56
N PRO A 109 -4.39 9.23 -11.75
CA PRO A 109 -4.06 10.36 -12.62
C PRO A 109 -2.72 11.02 -12.27
N GLY A 110 -1.83 11.05 -13.26
CA GLY A 110 -0.47 11.63 -13.15
C GLY A 110 0.61 10.70 -12.60
N ALA A 111 0.26 9.48 -12.14
CA ALA A 111 1.21 8.49 -11.64
C ALA A 111 2.28 8.13 -12.67
N LEU A 112 1.85 7.77 -13.89
CA LEU A 112 2.77 7.35 -14.94
C LEU A 112 3.78 8.45 -15.32
N SER A 113 3.29 9.68 -15.56
CA SER A 113 4.16 10.81 -15.88
C SER A 113 5.16 11.14 -14.75
N THR A 114 4.73 10.99 -13.50
CA THR A 114 5.58 11.22 -12.34
C THR A 114 6.69 10.17 -12.25
N ILE A 115 6.32 8.89 -12.37
CA ILE A 115 7.26 7.76 -12.31
C ILE A 115 8.26 7.85 -13.48
N ASP A 116 7.80 8.17 -14.70
CA ASP A 116 8.69 8.37 -15.85
C ASP A 116 9.67 9.53 -15.64
N GLY A 117 9.21 10.62 -15.02
CA GLY A 117 10.06 11.75 -14.65
C GLY A 117 11.16 11.35 -13.67
N LEU A 118 10.83 10.54 -12.66
CA LEU A 118 11.79 10.04 -11.66
C LEU A 118 12.74 8.99 -12.26
N ARG A 119 12.26 8.13 -13.16
CA ARG A 119 13.10 7.21 -13.92
C ARG A 119 14.15 7.94 -14.76
N LYS A 120 13.79 9.07 -15.40
CA LYS A 120 14.74 9.92 -16.16
C LYS A 120 15.84 10.53 -15.28
N GLN A 121 15.63 10.62 -13.97
CA GLN A 121 16.66 11.05 -13.00
C GLN A 121 17.55 9.87 -12.52
N GLY A 122 17.30 8.67 -13.03
CA GLY A 122 18.06 7.46 -12.74
C GLY A 122 17.56 6.65 -11.55
N LEU A 123 16.34 6.92 -11.05
CA LEU A 123 15.74 6.10 -9.99
C LEU A 123 15.22 4.78 -10.56
N LYS A 124 15.54 3.68 -9.87
CA LYS A 124 14.94 2.36 -10.10
C LYS A 124 13.56 2.30 -9.44
N ILE A 125 12.65 1.54 -10.03
CA ILE A 125 11.26 1.42 -9.54
C ILE A 125 11.02 -0.02 -9.11
N GLY A 126 11.07 -0.26 -7.80
CA GLY A 126 10.56 -1.48 -7.19
C GLY A 126 9.11 -1.31 -6.79
N SER A 127 8.45 -2.43 -6.50
CA SER A 127 7.09 -2.40 -5.97
C SER A 127 6.79 -3.61 -5.10
N CYS A 128 5.81 -3.45 -4.22
CA CYS A 128 5.30 -4.54 -3.40
C CYS A 128 3.82 -4.34 -3.12
N SER A 129 3.11 -5.40 -2.75
CA SER A 129 1.69 -5.33 -2.42
C SER A 129 1.30 -6.38 -1.38
N GLY A 130 0.25 -6.12 -0.61
CA GLY A 130 -0.43 -7.13 0.20
C GLY A 130 -1.21 -8.17 -0.62
N TYR A 131 -1.22 -8.08 -1.96
CA TYR A 131 -1.72 -9.12 -2.85
C TYR A 131 -0.74 -10.30 -2.95
N PRO A 132 -1.24 -11.56 -3.00
CA PRO A 132 -0.44 -12.74 -3.32
C PRO A 132 -0.04 -12.77 -4.80
N ALA A 133 0.98 -13.58 -5.12
CA ALA A 133 1.63 -13.62 -6.44
C ALA A 133 0.64 -13.84 -7.58
N VAL A 134 -0.31 -14.78 -7.40
CA VAL A 134 -1.34 -15.09 -8.41
C VAL A 134 -2.24 -13.89 -8.75
N VAL A 135 -2.51 -13.01 -7.78
CA VAL A 135 -3.27 -11.77 -8.02
C VAL A 135 -2.35 -10.73 -8.65
N MET A 136 -1.12 -10.61 -8.14
CA MET A 136 -0.12 -9.67 -8.66
C MET A 136 0.22 -9.91 -10.14
N GLU A 137 0.29 -11.16 -10.59
CA GLU A 137 0.49 -11.49 -12.01
C GLU A 137 -0.55 -10.79 -12.90
N LYS A 138 -1.83 -10.81 -12.49
CA LYS A 138 -2.92 -10.16 -13.23
C LYS A 138 -2.84 -8.64 -13.13
N VAL A 139 -2.54 -8.09 -11.96
CA VAL A 139 -2.37 -6.64 -11.76
C VAL A 139 -1.23 -6.10 -12.63
N VAL A 140 -0.09 -6.77 -12.63
CA VAL A 140 1.10 -6.38 -13.41
C VAL A 140 0.81 -6.46 -14.91
N GLU A 141 0.10 -7.50 -15.36
CA GLU A 141 -0.33 -7.61 -16.75
C GLU A 141 -1.18 -6.42 -17.19
N LEU A 142 -2.21 -6.08 -16.41
CA LEU A 142 -3.11 -4.97 -16.71
C LEU A 142 -2.39 -3.62 -16.65
N ALA A 143 -1.52 -3.42 -15.66
CA ALA A 143 -0.80 -2.17 -15.51
C ALA A 143 0.20 -1.93 -16.64
N ARG A 144 0.87 -2.99 -17.12
CA ARG A 144 1.75 -2.94 -18.30
C ARG A 144 0.97 -2.58 -19.57
N GLN A 145 -0.24 -3.10 -19.75
CA GLN A 145 -1.12 -2.69 -20.86
C GLN A 145 -1.48 -1.20 -20.78
N ASN A 146 -1.53 -0.65 -19.56
CA ASN A 146 -1.76 0.78 -19.30
C ASN A 146 -0.46 1.61 -19.22
N GLY A 147 0.70 1.02 -19.53
CA GLY A 147 1.98 1.71 -19.64
C GLY A 147 2.84 1.75 -18.36
N TYR A 148 2.38 1.21 -17.23
CA TYR A 148 3.18 1.12 -16.00
C TYR A 148 3.95 -0.20 -15.92
N VAL A 149 5.27 -0.10 -15.74
CA VAL A 149 6.17 -1.24 -15.53
C VAL A 149 7.11 -0.92 -14.38
N ALA A 150 7.13 -1.77 -13.35
CA ALA A 150 8.15 -1.76 -12.30
C ALA A 150 9.36 -2.62 -12.73
N ASP A 151 10.55 -2.25 -12.28
CA ASP A 151 11.79 -3.01 -12.49
C ASP A 151 11.78 -4.33 -11.70
N HIS A 152 11.11 -4.33 -10.55
CA HIS A 152 10.87 -5.53 -9.74
C HIS A 152 9.55 -5.41 -8.97
N VAL A 153 8.89 -6.55 -8.73
CA VAL A 153 7.60 -6.65 -8.04
C VAL A 153 7.72 -7.77 -7.02
N VAL A 154 7.26 -7.53 -5.79
CA VAL A 154 7.25 -8.54 -4.71
C VAL A 154 5.85 -8.65 -4.11
N ALA A 155 5.22 -9.79 -4.28
CA ALA A 155 3.95 -10.15 -3.68
C ALA A 155 4.12 -10.59 -2.20
N THR A 156 3.01 -10.64 -1.46
CA THR A 156 3.04 -10.90 0.00
C THR A 156 3.50 -12.32 0.36
N ASP A 157 3.31 -13.30 -0.54
CA ASP A 157 3.59 -14.72 -0.34
C ASP A 157 4.92 -15.18 -0.95
N GLU A 158 5.70 -14.23 -1.52
CA GLU A 158 7.07 -14.47 -2.00
C GLU A 158 8.13 -14.25 -0.90
N VAL A 159 7.70 -13.82 0.29
CA VAL A 159 8.55 -13.51 1.45
C VAL A 159 8.02 -14.20 2.71
N PRO A 160 8.87 -14.44 3.73
CA PRO A 160 8.44 -15.12 4.96
C PRO A 160 7.40 -14.34 5.77
N ASN A 161 7.36 -13.02 5.63
CA ASN A 161 6.43 -12.14 6.33
C ASN A 161 6.15 -10.87 5.52
N GLY A 162 4.90 -10.68 5.11
CA GLY A 162 4.44 -9.46 4.44
C GLY A 162 4.32 -8.26 5.38
N ARG A 163 3.73 -7.16 4.89
CA ARG A 163 3.48 -5.95 5.69
C ARG A 163 2.77 -6.28 7.03
N PRO A 164 3.15 -5.62 8.14
CA PRO A 164 4.04 -4.46 8.24
C PRO A 164 5.54 -4.78 8.30
N HIS A 165 5.93 -6.04 8.09
CA HIS A 165 7.35 -6.42 8.13
C HIS A 165 8.11 -5.91 6.90
N PRO A 166 9.45 -5.75 7.00
CA PRO A 166 10.24 -5.10 5.95
C PRO A 166 10.55 -5.99 4.74
N ALA A 167 10.11 -7.26 4.73
CA ALA A 167 10.68 -8.26 3.85
C ALA A 167 10.42 -7.98 2.35
N GLN A 168 9.22 -7.51 1.97
CA GLN A 168 8.94 -7.21 0.55
C GLN A 168 9.74 -5.99 0.07
N ALA A 169 9.84 -4.96 0.91
CA ALA A 169 10.70 -3.80 0.63
C ALA A 169 12.18 -4.19 0.50
N LEU A 170 12.71 -5.02 1.41
CA LEU A 170 14.11 -5.47 1.36
C LEU A 170 14.40 -6.42 0.17
N ALA A 171 13.43 -7.25 -0.21
CA ALA A 171 13.54 -8.08 -1.41
C ALA A 171 13.72 -7.21 -2.67
N ASN A 172 13.03 -6.08 -2.76
CA ASN A 172 13.26 -5.10 -3.83
C ASN A 172 14.67 -4.48 -3.77
N VAL A 173 15.19 -4.12 -2.60
CA VAL A 173 16.57 -3.58 -2.46
C VAL A 173 17.59 -4.56 -3.06
N ILE A 174 17.45 -5.84 -2.74
CA ILE A 174 18.32 -6.91 -3.22
C ILE A 174 18.19 -7.06 -4.74
N ALA A 175 16.97 -7.23 -5.24
CA ALA A 175 16.70 -7.45 -6.67
C ALA A 175 17.15 -6.28 -7.55
N LEU A 176 16.99 -5.05 -7.05
CA LEU A 176 17.42 -3.84 -7.73
C LEU A 176 18.92 -3.57 -7.59
N GLY A 177 19.65 -4.31 -6.75
CA GLY A 177 21.07 -4.12 -6.51
C GLY A 177 21.39 -2.74 -5.92
N ILE A 178 20.59 -2.31 -4.94
CA ILE A 178 20.80 -1.06 -4.22
C ILE A 178 21.79 -1.29 -3.07
N SER A 179 22.82 -0.45 -2.98
CA SER A 179 23.91 -0.63 -2.02
C SER A 179 23.55 -0.25 -0.59
N ASP A 180 22.58 0.64 -0.41
CA ASP A 180 22.21 1.19 0.89
C ASP A 180 20.70 1.47 0.96
N VAL A 181 20.05 0.97 2.01
CA VAL A 181 18.61 1.12 2.20
C VAL A 181 18.21 2.58 2.48
N ALA A 182 19.11 3.40 3.04
CA ALA A 182 18.88 4.83 3.22
C ALA A 182 18.73 5.58 1.89
N ALA A 183 19.14 4.99 0.76
CA ALA A 183 18.93 5.52 -0.59
C ALA A 183 17.57 5.13 -1.20
N CYS A 184 16.73 4.40 -0.47
CA CYS A 184 15.41 3.97 -0.92
C CYS A 184 14.29 4.80 -0.28
N VAL A 185 13.20 4.95 -1.03
CA VAL A 185 11.98 5.61 -0.58
C VAL A 185 10.80 4.65 -0.73
N LYS A 186 10.14 4.29 0.38
CA LYS A 186 8.87 3.56 0.38
C LYS A 186 7.73 4.56 0.23
N VAL A 187 6.86 4.34 -0.75
CA VAL A 187 5.64 5.13 -0.97
C VAL A 187 4.44 4.22 -0.78
N ASP A 188 3.48 4.61 0.06
CA ASP A 188 2.32 3.80 0.42
C ASP A 188 1.15 4.66 0.90
N ASP A 189 -0.08 4.18 0.74
CA ASP A 189 -1.31 4.82 1.20
C ASP A 189 -1.86 4.18 2.50
N THR A 190 -1.14 3.22 3.09
CA THR A 190 -1.58 2.48 4.29
C THR A 190 -0.54 2.52 5.41
N ALA A 191 -0.99 2.51 6.67
CA ALA A 191 -0.09 2.47 7.82
C ALA A 191 0.81 1.21 7.85
N PRO A 192 0.34 -0.02 7.52
CA PRO A 192 1.22 -1.19 7.43
C PRO A 192 2.35 -1.03 6.40
N GLY A 193 2.09 -0.40 5.26
CA GLY A 193 3.12 -0.17 4.25
C GLY A 193 4.13 0.92 4.63
N ILE A 194 3.70 1.94 5.38
CA ILE A 194 4.62 2.92 5.97
C ILE A 194 5.49 2.27 7.06
N LEU A 195 4.91 1.40 7.89
CA LEU A 195 5.66 0.62 8.87
C LEU A 195 6.68 -0.31 8.19
N GLU A 196 6.31 -0.97 7.09
CA GLU A 196 7.26 -1.75 6.27
C GLU A 196 8.49 -0.91 5.87
N GLY A 197 8.27 0.29 5.33
CA GLY A 197 9.36 1.18 4.93
C GLY A 197 10.21 1.66 6.11
N ARG A 198 9.58 2.04 7.23
CA ARG A 198 10.28 2.45 8.46
C ARG A 198 11.11 1.30 9.03
N SER A 199 10.54 0.09 9.11
CA SER A 199 11.23 -1.10 9.61
C SER A 199 12.35 -1.57 8.68
N ALA A 200 12.25 -1.31 7.38
CA ALA A 200 13.34 -1.58 6.42
C ALA A 200 14.48 -0.56 6.56
N GLY A 201 14.20 0.62 7.12
CA GLY A 201 15.15 1.72 7.23
C GLY A 201 15.17 2.65 6.02
N MET A 202 14.08 2.71 5.26
CA MET A 202 13.89 3.59 4.10
C MET A 202 13.32 4.95 4.53
N TRP A 203 13.47 5.96 3.66
CA TRP A 203 12.57 7.11 3.70
C TRP A 203 11.15 6.66 3.40
N THR A 204 10.14 7.33 3.97
CA THR A 204 8.73 6.92 3.83
C THR A 204 7.85 8.11 3.49
N VAL A 205 7.00 7.90 2.50
CA VAL A 205 6.06 8.91 1.98
C VAL A 205 4.66 8.30 1.99
N ALA A 206 3.79 8.89 2.81
CA ALA A 206 2.39 8.49 2.93
C ALA A 206 1.52 9.29 1.97
N LEU A 207 0.70 8.58 1.19
CA LEU A 207 -0.29 9.17 0.30
C LEU A 207 -1.64 9.30 1.01
N VAL A 208 -2.11 10.53 1.22
CA VAL A 208 -3.28 10.79 2.09
C VAL A 208 -4.61 10.95 1.36
N CYS A 209 -4.61 11.24 0.05
CA CYS A 209 -5.84 11.49 -0.68
C CYS A 209 -6.12 10.51 -1.83
N SER A 210 -5.12 9.76 -2.28
CA SER A 210 -5.28 8.85 -3.44
C SER A 210 -5.68 7.42 -3.09
N GLY A 211 -5.60 7.04 -1.81
CA GLY A 211 -5.78 5.65 -1.39
C GLY A 211 -6.80 5.43 -0.28
N ASN A 212 -6.53 4.40 0.53
CA ASN A 212 -7.47 3.78 1.45
C ASN A 212 -8.03 4.74 2.50
N ALA A 213 -7.19 5.65 3.02
CA ALA A 213 -7.55 6.50 4.15
C ALA A 213 -8.62 7.56 3.80
N LEU A 214 -8.57 8.12 2.58
CA LEU A 214 -9.63 9.00 2.08
C LEU A 214 -10.81 8.19 1.54
N GLY A 215 -10.52 7.12 0.80
CA GLY A 215 -11.55 6.17 0.36
C GLY A 215 -12.61 6.76 -0.57
N LEU A 216 -12.26 7.80 -1.34
CA LEU A 216 -13.11 8.44 -2.34
C LEU A 216 -12.64 8.12 -3.76
N THR A 217 -13.56 8.17 -4.72
CA THR A 217 -13.20 8.15 -6.14
C THR A 217 -12.47 9.44 -6.54
N TYR A 218 -11.75 9.42 -7.66
CA TYR A 218 -11.06 10.61 -8.16
C TYR A 218 -12.01 11.80 -8.38
N GLU A 219 -13.19 11.56 -8.96
CA GLU A 219 -14.20 12.61 -9.18
C GLU A 219 -14.74 13.19 -7.87
N GLN A 220 -14.98 12.35 -6.87
CA GLN A 220 -15.39 12.82 -5.54
C GLN A 220 -14.29 13.62 -4.86
N TYR A 221 -13.04 13.18 -4.95
CA TYR A 221 -11.88 13.92 -4.46
C TYR A 221 -11.77 15.29 -5.13
N LYS A 222 -11.95 15.36 -6.46
CA LYS A 222 -11.94 16.62 -7.22
C LYS A 222 -13.11 17.54 -6.88
N ALA A 223 -14.24 16.97 -6.48
CA ALA A 223 -15.43 17.70 -6.07
C ALA A 223 -15.40 18.16 -4.61
N LEU A 224 -14.45 17.68 -3.79
CA LEU A 224 -14.31 18.14 -2.41
C LEU A 224 -13.95 19.64 -2.38
N GLY A 225 -14.73 20.40 -1.61
CA GLY A 225 -14.39 21.77 -1.26
C GLY A 225 -13.10 21.82 -0.43
N THR A 226 -12.42 22.96 -0.44
CA THR A 226 -11.14 23.17 0.26
C THR A 226 -11.21 22.83 1.74
N ASP A 227 -12.30 23.23 2.41
CA ASP A 227 -12.46 23.05 3.86
C ASP A 227 -12.71 21.58 4.22
N ALA A 228 -13.51 20.89 3.41
CA ALA A 228 -13.75 19.46 3.57
C ALA A 228 -12.45 18.67 3.35
N LEU A 229 -11.67 19.01 2.33
CA LEU A 229 -10.39 18.39 2.06
C LEU A 229 -9.37 18.63 3.19
N ALA A 230 -9.32 19.84 3.75
CA ALA A 230 -8.46 20.15 4.89
C ALA A 230 -8.85 19.36 6.15
N SER A 231 -10.16 19.19 6.39
CA SER A 231 -10.69 18.36 7.48
C SER A 231 -10.29 16.90 7.30
N GLU A 232 -10.45 16.34 6.09
CA GLU A 232 -10.04 14.97 5.78
C GLU A 232 -8.53 14.77 5.93
N ARG A 233 -7.70 15.70 5.45
CA ARG A 233 -6.25 15.64 5.68
C ARG A 233 -5.90 15.58 7.15
N SER A 234 -6.52 16.44 7.97
CA SER A 234 -6.27 16.47 9.42
C SER A 234 -6.63 15.14 10.07
N ARG A 235 -7.77 14.55 9.71
CA ARG A 235 -8.20 13.22 10.19
C ARG A 235 -7.20 12.14 9.77
N ILE A 236 -6.81 12.13 8.49
CA ILE A 236 -5.94 11.10 7.92
C ILE A 236 -4.51 11.21 8.45
N HIS A 237 -4.00 12.42 8.70
CA HIS A 237 -2.71 12.61 9.36
C HIS A 237 -2.68 11.94 10.74
N GLY A 238 -3.76 12.06 11.51
CA GLY A 238 -3.90 11.36 12.80
C GLY A 238 -3.86 9.83 12.65
N LEU A 239 -4.40 9.27 11.57
CA LEU A 239 -4.32 7.82 11.30
C LEU A 239 -2.87 7.34 11.03
N PHE A 240 -2.03 8.20 10.45
CA PHE A 240 -0.63 7.89 10.16
C PHE A 240 0.33 8.20 11.30
N GLU A 241 -0.10 8.90 12.36
CA GLU A 241 0.76 9.37 13.44
C GLU A 241 1.60 8.23 14.06
N GLY A 242 0.95 7.08 14.33
CA GLY A 242 1.62 5.90 14.88
C GLY A 242 2.65 5.26 13.94
N ALA A 243 2.47 5.40 12.62
CA ALA A 243 3.39 4.87 11.63
C ALA A 243 4.58 5.81 11.34
N ARG A 244 4.51 7.07 11.78
CA ARG A 244 5.56 8.09 11.66
C ARG A 244 6.16 8.20 10.24
N PRO A 245 5.35 8.50 9.20
CA PRO A 245 5.90 8.77 7.88
C PRO A 245 6.83 9.99 7.90
N HIS A 246 7.86 9.99 7.06
CA HIS A 246 8.75 11.15 6.93
C HIS A 246 8.08 12.29 6.17
N TYR A 247 7.20 11.94 5.23
CA TYR A 247 6.46 12.89 4.40
C TYR A 247 5.01 12.42 4.23
N LEU A 248 4.09 13.38 4.16
CA LEU A 248 2.69 13.18 3.81
C LEU A 248 2.40 14.04 2.58
N ILE A 249 1.85 13.43 1.53
CA ILE A 249 1.45 14.11 0.29
C ILE A 249 0.08 13.60 -0.16
N ASP A 250 -0.68 14.42 -0.88
CA ASP A 250 -2.05 14.05 -1.28
C ASP A 250 -2.04 12.87 -2.27
N THR A 251 -1.21 12.99 -3.30
CA THR A 251 -1.11 12.02 -4.37
C THR A 251 0.35 11.77 -4.72
N ILE A 252 0.60 10.82 -5.61
CA ILE A 252 1.94 10.59 -6.13
C ILE A 252 2.50 11.79 -6.89
N ASN A 253 1.68 12.73 -7.37
CA ASN A 253 2.11 13.86 -8.19
C ASN A 253 3.06 14.83 -7.49
N GLU A 254 3.00 14.89 -6.15
CA GLU A 254 3.89 15.71 -5.33
C GLU A 254 5.24 15.02 -5.04
N LEU A 255 5.39 13.74 -5.39
CA LEU A 255 6.58 12.94 -5.09
C LEU A 255 7.89 13.55 -5.61
N PRO A 256 7.99 14.17 -6.81
CA PRO A 256 9.24 14.76 -7.28
C PRO A 256 9.83 15.82 -6.33
N ALA A 257 8.98 16.63 -5.70
CA ALA A 257 9.44 17.63 -4.74
C ALA A 257 9.96 16.99 -3.46
N VAL A 258 9.32 15.91 -3.00
CA VAL A 258 9.77 15.13 -1.84
C VAL A 258 11.11 14.46 -2.12
N ILE A 259 11.30 13.85 -3.30
CA ILE A 259 12.58 13.24 -3.69
C ILE A 259 13.70 14.28 -3.72
N ALA A 260 13.45 15.47 -4.25
CA ALA A 260 14.44 16.55 -4.25
C ALA A 260 14.84 16.98 -2.81
N ASP A 261 13.89 17.02 -1.87
CA ASP A 261 14.18 17.31 -0.47
C ASP A 261 14.96 16.17 0.21
N ILE A 262 14.60 14.91 -0.05
CA ILE A 262 15.35 13.76 0.46
C ILE A 262 16.79 13.78 -0.06
N ASP A 263 17.01 14.05 -1.35
CA ASP A 263 18.36 14.17 -1.92
C ASP A 263 19.17 15.27 -1.23
N ARG A 264 18.55 16.43 -0.95
CA ARG A 264 19.17 17.51 -0.18
C ARG A 264 19.58 17.05 1.23
N ARG A 265 18.71 16.31 1.92
CA ARG A 265 18.95 15.80 3.28
C ARG A 265 20.06 14.74 3.30
N LEU A 266 20.04 13.81 2.35
CA LEU A 266 21.08 12.80 2.15
C LEU A 266 22.45 13.45 1.87
N ALA A 267 22.50 14.47 1.00
CA ALA A 267 23.71 15.22 0.73
C ALA A 267 24.25 15.99 1.96
N ALA A 268 23.38 16.35 2.91
CA ALA A 268 23.74 16.93 4.21
C ALA A 268 24.12 15.88 5.27
N GLY A 269 24.07 14.59 4.93
CA GLY A 269 24.42 13.48 5.83
C GLY A 269 23.28 13.01 6.73
N GLU A 270 22.06 13.50 6.54
CA GLU A 270 20.88 12.97 7.23
C GLU A 270 20.54 11.56 6.73
N VAL A 271 19.96 10.75 7.60
CA VAL A 271 19.49 9.39 7.29
C VAL A 271 18.07 9.21 7.82
N PRO A 272 17.25 8.32 7.23
CA PRO A 272 15.84 8.16 7.62
C PRO A 272 15.65 7.98 9.14
N GLN A 273 16.53 7.19 9.76
CA GLN A 273 16.43 6.77 11.16
C GLN A 273 16.70 7.91 12.16
N ALA A 274 17.34 8.99 11.71
CA ALA A 274 17.61 10.16 12.53
C ALA A 274 16.44 11.16 12.54
N SER A 275 15.36 10.87 11.80
CA SER A 275 14.15 11.71 11.68
C SER A 275 12.85 11.01 12.09
#